data_AF-A0A5N6M335-F1
#
_entry.id   AF-A0A5N6M335-F1
#
_cell.length_a   1.000
_cell.length_b   1.000
_cell.length_c   1.000
_cell.angle_alpha   90.00
_cell.angle_beta   90.00
_cell.angle_gamma   90.00
#
_symmetry.space_group_name_H-M   'P 1'
#
loop_
_entity.id
_entity.type
_entity.pdbx_description
1 polymer ?
#
loop_
_entity_poly.entity_id
_entity_poly.type
_entity_poly.pdbx_seq_one_letter_code
_entity_poly.pdbx_strand_id
1 'polypeptide(L)'
;MGKSYPCVSEEYKKAVDKARRKLRGFIADKRCAPLMLRLAWHSAGTYDVKTKTGGPFGTMRYKVELGHGANNGLDIAVRLLEPIKEQFPILSYGDFYQLAGVVAVEIAGGPDVPFHPGREDKEEPPIEGRLPDATKGNDHLRDVFVKTMGLEDIDIVTLSGGHTLGAAHKERSGFEGPWTTNPLIFDNSYFTELLAGEKEGLLKLPTDIALLDDPVFRPLVEKYAADEDAFFADYAVSHMKLSELGQSTMEIKILMIDIKPGWKKGAKITFPDKGNKKLNKLPTILVFVIDEKSHAIDKRDDNHPFITYRLQGYISRST
;
A
#
# COMPACT_ATOMS: atom_id res chain seq x y z
N MET A 1 -12.80 -2.78 11.16
CA MET A 1 -13.20 -1.48 10.56
C MET A 1 -12.54 -1.40 9.19
N GLY A 2 -13.29 -1.16 8.12
CA GLY A 2 -12.72 -1.06 6.77
C GLY A 2 -11.82 0.16 6.62
N LYS A 3 -10.77 0.06 5.80
CA LYS A 3 -9.95 1.20 5.41
C LYS A 3 -10.82 2.20 4.64
N SER A 4 -10.70 3.49 4.96
CA SER A 4 -11.37 4.58 4.26
C SER A 4 -10.37 5.26 3.34
N TYR A 5 -10.45 5.03 2.03
CA TYR A 5 -9.47 5.55 1.09
C TYR A 5 -9.74 7.02 0.74
N PRO A 6 -8.69 7.82 0.45
CA PRO A 6 -8.86 9.19 -0.02
C PRO A 6 -9.72 9.25 -1.30
N CYS A 7 -10.60 10.24 -1.37
CA CYS A 7 -11.34 10.50 -2.61
C CYS A 7 -10.43 11.25 -3.59
N VAL A 8 -10.17 10.64 -4.75
CA VAL A 8 -9.44 11.27 -5.87
C VAL A 8 -10.41 11.73 -6.96
N SER A 9 -10.01 12.71 -7.77
CA SER A 9 -10.84 13.23 -8.86
C SER A 9 -11.08 12.17 -9.95
N GLU A 10 -12.15 12.34 -10.73
CA GLU A 10 -12.41 11.47 -11.90
C GLU A 10 -11.30 11.54 -12.94
N GLU A 11 -10.62 12.68 -13.06
CA GLU A 11 -9.44 12.83 -13.92
C GLU A 11 -8.28 11.96 -13.43
N TYR A 12 -8.04 11.92 -12.11
CA TYR A 12 -7.02 11.07 -11.51
C TYR A 12 -7.32 9.59 -11.74
N LYS A 13 -8.57 9.14 -11.55
CA LYS A 13 -8.98 7.74 -11.82
C LYS A 13 -8.74 7.37 -13.28
N LYS A 14 -9.15 8.21 -14.22
CA LYS A 14 -8.90 8.00 -15.66
C LYS A 14 -7.40 7.95 -15.98
N ALA A 15 -6.59 8.75 -15.30
CA ALA A 15 -5.13 8.72 -15.44
C ALA A 15 -4.54 7.40 -14.92
N VAL A 16 -4.99 6.90 -13.76
CA VAL A 16 -4.62 5.58 -13.23
C VAL A 16 -4.94 4.48 -14.24
N ASP A 17 -6.15 4.44 -14.78
CA ASP A 17 -6.56 3.42 -15.76
C ASP A 17 -5.70 3.45 -17.02
N LYS A 18 -5.40 4.66 -17.52
CA LYS A 18 -4.57 4.85 -18.71
C LYS A 18 -3.10 4.49 -18.44
N ALA A 19 -2.58 4.82 -17.26
CA ALA A 19 -1.24 4.43 -16.82
C ALA A 19 -1.14 2.91 -16.69
N ARG A 20 -2.12 2.24 -16.08
CA ARG A 20 -2.18 0.78 -15.95
C ARG A 20 -2.06 0.09 -17.30
N ARG A 21 -2.82 0.53 -18.32
CA ARG A 21 -2.74 -0.03 -19.68
C ARG A 21 -1.37 0.15 -20.32
N LYS A 22 -0.73 1.33 -20.15
CA LYS A 22 0.63 1.57 -20.65
C LYS A 22 1.67 0.73 -19.93
N LEU A 23 1.57 0.62 -18.61
CA LEU A 23 2.44 -0.22 -17.79
C LEU A 23 2.32 -1.69 -18.20
N ARG A 24 1.10 -2.21 -18.43
CA ARG A 24 0.89 -3.60 -18.90
C ARG A 24 1.70 -3.88 -20.17
N GLY A 25 1.54 -3.04 -21.20
CA GLY A 25 2.27 -3.20 -22.46
C GLY A 25 3.78 -3.06 -22.31
N PHE A 26 4.22 -2.05 -21.55
CA PHE A 26 5.65 -1.77 -21.37
C PHE A 26 6.37 -2.85 -20.56
N ILE A 27 5.82 -3.27 -19.42
CA ILE A 27 6.46 -4.23 -18.53
C ILE A 27 6.56 -5.60 -19.21
N ALA A 28 5.53 -5.99 -19.98
CA ALA A 28 5.55 -7.21 -20.78
C ALA A 28 6.62 -7.15 -21.90
N ASP A 29 6.65 -6.06 -22.68
CA ASP A 29 7.64 -5.85 -23.76
C ASP A 29 9.09 -5.86 -23.24
N LYS A 30 9.34 -5.17 -22.12
CA LYS A 30 10.67 -5.08 -21.52
C LYS A 30 11.05 -6.27 -20.64
N ARG A 31 10.12 -7.20 -20.40
CA ARG A 31 10.33 -8.38 -19.53
C ARG A 31 10.88 -7.98 -18.16
N CYS A 32 10.40 -6.86 -17.62
CA CYS A 32 10.96 -6.25 -16.41
C CYS A 32 10.04 -6.36 -15.18
N ALA A 33 9.03 -7.23 -15.23
CA ALA A 33 8.08 -7.45 -14.14
C ALA A 33 8.77 -7.69 -12.78
N PRO A 34 9.79 -8.57 -12.67
CA PRO A 34 10.44 -8.80 -11.38
C PRO A 34 11.10 -7.54 -10.80
N LEU A 35 11.70 -6.71 -11.67
CA LEU A 35 12.34 -5.47 -11.26
C LEU A 35 11.31 -4.41 -10.82
N MET A 36 10.14 -4.36 -11.46
CA MET A 36 9.05 -3.45 -11.08
C MET A 36 8.39 -3.87 -9.76
N LEU A 37 8.22 -5.18 -9.54
CA LEU A 37 7.76 -5.73 -8.27
C LEU A 37 8.76 -5.40 -7.15
N ARG A 38 10.06 -5.59 -7.40
CA ARG A 38 11.12 -5.19 -6.45
C ARG A 38 11.09 -3.69 -6.16
N LEU A 39 10.91 -2.83 -7.17
CA LEU A 39 10.81 -1.38 -6.97
C LEU A 39 9.64 -1.03 -6.03
N ALA A 40 8.46 -1.62 -6.25
CA ALA A 40 7.29 -1.40 -5.43
C ALA A 40 7.48 -1.92 -3.99
N TRP A 41 8.06 -3.11 -3.83
CA TRP A 41 8.43 -3.70 -2.53
C TRP A 41 9.38 -2.78 -1.77
N HIS A 42 10.51 -2.40 -2.37
CA HIS A 42 11.52 -1.55 -1.72
C HIS A 42 10.99 -0.16 -1.39
N SER A 43 10.07 0.39 -2.21
CA SER A 43 9.41 1.66 -1.90
C SER A 43 8.51 1.56 -0.67
N ALA A 44 7.78 0.45 -0.51
CA ALA A 44 6.85 0.26 0.60
C ALA A 44 7.53 -0.21 1.90
N GLY A 45 8.52 -1.10 1.79
CA GLY A 45 9.14 -1.82 2.90
C GLY A 45 10.01 -0.97 3.83
N THR A 46 10.11 0.34 3.59
CA THR A 46 10.81 1.28 4.49
C THR A 46 9.90 1.88 5.56
N TYR A 47 8.61 1.56 5.55
CA TYR A 47 7.65 2.10 6.51
C TYR A 47 7.95 1.60 7.93
N ASP A 48 8.01 2.55 8.87
CA ASP A 48 8.07 2.28 10.30
C ASP A 48 6.77 2.73 10.97
N VAL A 49 6.02 1.79 11.53
CA VAL A 49 4.74 2.03 12.21
C VAL A 49 4.89 2.89 13.46
N LYS A 50 6.05 2.87 14.12
CA LYS A 50 6.29 3.63 15.36
C LYS A 50 6.48 5.12 15.07
N THR A 51 7.34 5.44 14.11
CA THR A 51 7.62 6.83 13.73
C THR A 51 6.70 7.36 12.64
N LYS A 52 5.96 6.49 11.95
CA LYS A 52 5.12 6.80 10.78
C LYS A 52 5.90 7.44 9.63
N THR A 53 7.16 7.02 9.47
CA THR A 53 8.09 7.51 8.43
C THR A 53 8.41 6.40 7.42
N GLY A 54 8.95 6.77 6.26
CA GLY A 54 9.14 5.85 5.13
C GLY A 54 7.81 5.43 4.50
N GLY A 55 7.84 4.35 3.72
CA GLY A 55 6.69 3.79 3.03
C GLY A 55 6.53 4.28 1.58
N PRO A 56 5.46 3.86 0.89
CA PRO A 56 5.27 3.94 -0.56
C PRO A 56 4.90 5.36 -1.05
N PHE A 57 5.64 6.39 -0.65
CA PHE A 57 5.35 7.80 -0.91
C PHE A 57 6.29 8.43 -1.95
N GLY A 58 6.70 7.63 -2.93
CA GLY A 58 7.45 8.06 -4.11
C GLY A 58 8.93 8.42 -3.89
N THR A 59 9.46 8.33 -2.67
CA THR A 59 10.80 8.80 -2.32
C THR A 59 11.94 8.03 -3.02
N MET A 60 11.67 6.80 -3.48
CA MET A 60 12.61 5.97 -4.25
C MET A 60 13.13 6.63 -5.55
N ARG A 61 12.51 7.74 -6.01
CA ARG A 61 13.03 8.55 -7.12
C ARG A 61 14.29 9.36 -6.77
N TYR A 62 14.56 9.57 -5.48
CA TYR A 62 15.65 10.39 -5.01
C TYR A 62 16.97 9.62 -4.97
N LYS A 63 18.05 10.27 -5.41
CA LYS A 63 19.41 9.69 -5.44
C LYS A 63 19.90 9.20 -4.08
N VAL A 64 19.48 9.84 -2.99
CA VAL A 64 19.83 9.45 -1.62
C VAL A 64 19.30 8.04 -1.33
N GLU A 65 18.01 7.78 -1.59
CA GLU A 65 17.41 6.47 -1.35
C GLU A 65 17.88 5.41 -2.36
N LEU A 66 18.05 5.80 -3.64
CA LEU A 66 18.65 4.91 -4.65
C LEU A 66 20.10 4.51 -4.30
N GLY A 67 20.80 5.34 -3.53
CA GLY A 67 22.17 5.09 -3.07
C GLY A 67 22.26 4.10 -1.91
N HIS A 68 21.15 3.71 -1.28
CA HIS A 68 21.15 2.70 -0.23
C HIS A 68 21.58 1.34 -0.81
N GLY A 69 22.40 0.57 -0.08
CA GLY A 69 22.97 -0.69 -0.55
C GLY A 69 21.92 -1.71 -0.99
N ALA A 70 20.83 -1.84 -0.22
CA ALA A 70 19.71 -2.74 -0.56
C ALA A 70 19.00 -2.36 -1.88
N ASN A 71 19.09 -1.09 -2.31
CA ASN A 71 18.41 -0.56 -3.48
C ASN A 71 19.26 -0.63 -4.76
N ASN A 72 20.47 -1.22 -4.71
CA ASN A 72 21.36 -1.33 -5.85
C ASN A 72 20.63 -1.93 -7.08
N GLY A 73 20.73 -1.23 -8.22
CA GLY A 73 20.05 -1.55 -9.48
C GLY A 73 18.61 -1.01 -9.63
N LEU A 74 18.00 -0.40 -8.60
CA LEU A 74 16.66 0.21 -8.73
C LEU A 74 16.67 1.53 -9.51
N ASP A 75 17.83 2.16 -9.70
CA ASP A 75 17.99 3.31 -10.60
C ASP A 75 17.58 2.95 -12.04
N ILE A 76 17.80 1.70 -12.45
CA ILE A 76 17.38 1.16 -13.74
C ILE A 76 15.85 1.16 -13.83
N ALA A 77 15.17 0.70 -12.78
CA ALA A 77 13.71 0.62 -12.72
C ALA A 77 13.09 2.02 -12.81
N VAL A 78 13.59 2.97 -12.01
CA VAL A 78 13.15 4.37 -12.04
C VAL A 78 13.35 4.97 -13.43
N ARG A 79 14.53 4.81 -14.03
CA ARG A 79 14.85 5.32 -15.37
C ARG A 79 13.97 4.71 -16.47
N LEU A 80 13.64 3.42 -16.37
CA LEU A 80 12.75 2.75 -17.33
C LEU A 80 11.32 3.29 -17.26
N LEU A 81 10.85 3.63 -16.05
CA LEU A 81 9.50 4.09 -15.78
C LEU A 81 9.28 5.59 -16.06
N GLU A 82 10.33 6.41 -15.98
CA GLU A 82 10.24 7.86 -16.09
C GLU A 82 9.52 8.35 -17.37
N PRO A 83 9.82 7.84 -18.59
CA PRO A 83 9.15 8.31 -19.80
C PRO A 83 7.64 8.02 -19.83
N ILE A 84 7.18 7.02 -19.07
CA ILE A 84 5.75 6.74 -18.90
C ILE A 84 5.19 7.68 -17.83
N LYS A 85 5.89 7.86 -16.70
CA LYS A 85 5.48 8.75 -15.63
C LYS A 85 5.29 10.20 -16.08
N GLU A 86 6.16 10.70 -16.96
CA GLU A 86 6.08 12.06 -17.55
C GLU A 86 4.75 12.29 -18.31
N GLN A 87 4.14 11.23 -18.86
CA GLN A 87 2.85 11.31 -19.54
C GLN A 87 1.67 11.44 -18.56
N PHE A 88 1.92 11.26 -17.27
CA PHE A 88 0.92 11.30 -16.20
C PHE A 88 1.39 12.21 -15.05
N PRO A 89 1.50 13.53 -15.28
CA PRO A 89 1.93 14.48 -14.25
C PRO A 89 0.95 14.58 -13.09
N ILE A 90 -0.33 14.22 -13.31
CA ILE A 90 -1.35 14.22 -12.26
C ILE A 90 -1.15 13.09 -11.23
N LEU A 91 -0.51 11.98 -11.62
CA LEU A 91 -0.27 10.85 -10.72
C LEU A 91 0.96 11.14 -9.84
N SER A 92 0.86 10.83 -8.54
CA SER A 92 2.03 10.80 -7.67
C SER A 92 3.00 9.68 -8.09
N TYR A 93 4.29 9.84 -7.79
CA TYR A 93 5.26 8.75 -7.94
C TYR A 93 4.91 7.57 -7.03
N GLY A 94 4.42 7.83 -5.82
CA GLY A 94 3.94 6.80 -4.89
C GLY A 94 2.87 5.89 -5.51
N ASP A 95 1.80 6.47 -6.06
CA ASP A 95 0.78 5.68 -6.75
C ASP A 95 1.33 5.00 -8.02
N PHE A 96 2.17 5.69 -8.78
CA PHE A 96 2.70 5.16 -10.04
C PHE A 96 3.60 3.93 -9.83
N TYR A 97 4.48 3.95 -8.82
CA TYR A 97 5.36 2.82 -8.51
C TYR A 97 4.57 1.63 -7.93
N GLN A 98 3.59 1.87 -7.05
CA GLN A 98 2.75 0.79 -6.55
C GLN A 98 1.86 0.19 -7.65
N LEU A 99 1.34 1.02 -8.56
CA LEU A 99 0.63 0.54 -9.74
C LEU A 99 1.52 -0.33 -10.64
N ALA A 100 2.80 0.06 -10.82
CA ALA A 100 3.75 -0.76 -11.58
C ALA A 100 4.02 -2.12 -10.92
N GLY A 101 4.08 -2.19 -9.59
CA GLY A 101 4.19 -3.44 -8.82
C GLY A 101 2.97 -4.35 -8.97
N VAL A 102 1.76 -3.79 -8.85
CA VAL A 102 0.50 -4.53 -9.07
C VAL A 102 0.42 -5.06 -10.50
N VAL A 103 0.73 -4.22 -11.49
CA VAL A 103 0.74 -4.63 -12.90
C VAL A 103 1.78 -5.71 -13.17
N ALA A 104 2.95 -5.66 -12.52
CA ALA A 104 3.99 -6.66 -12.69
C ALA A 104 3.52 -8.07 -12.26
N VAL A 105 2.77 -8.17 -11.17
CA VAL A 105 2.14 -9.43 -10.73
C VAL A 105 1.08 -9.87 -11.74
N GLU A 106 0.19 -8.95 -12.12
CA GLU A 106 -0.94 -9.20 -13.04
C GLU A 106 -0.47 -9.72 -14.41
N ILE A 107 0.59 -9.13 -14.99
CA ILE A 107 1.08 -9.56 -16.32
C ILE A 107 1.91 -10.85 -16.28
N ALA A 108 2.40 -11.24 -15.10
CA ALA A 108 3.15 -12.48 -14.91
C ALA A 108 2.23 -13.68 -14.61
N GLY A 109 0.90 -13.46 -14.56
CA GLY A 109 -0.09 -14.52 -14.29
C GLY A 109 -0.49 -14.65 -12.83
N GLY A 110 -0.05 -13.73 -11.96
CA GLY A 110 -0.39 -13.74 -10.54
C GLY A 110 -1.79 -13.19 -10.24
N PRO A 111 -2.16 -13.09 -8.96
CA PRO A 111 -3.50 -12.69 -8.55
C PRO A 111 -3.78 -11.20 -8.80
N ASP A 112 -5.07 -10.87 -8.91
CA ASP A 112 -5.56 -9.49 -8.94
C ASP A 112 -5.38 -8.81 -7.57
N VAL A 113 -4.32 -8.01 -7.43
CA VAL A 113 -4.09 -7.19 -6.23
C VAL A 113 -4.96 -5.92 -6.30
N PRO A 114 -5.81 -5.64 -5.29
CA PRO A 114 -6.56 -4.38 -5.24
C PRO A 114 -5.63 -3.16 -5.18
N PHE A 115 -5.92 -2.15 -6.00
CA PHE A 115 -5.17 -0.90 -6.03
C PHE A 115 -6.07 0.28 -5.67
N HIS A 116 -5.70 1.03 -4.64
CA HIS A 116 -6.40 2.24 -4.21
C HIS A 116 -5.49 3.47 -4.38
N PRO A 117 -5.84 4.43 -5.26
CA PRO A 117 -5.05 5.64 -5.48
C PRO A 117 -5.18 6.63 -4.32
N GLY A 118 -4.34 7.66 -4.33
CA GLY A 118 -4.37 8.78 -3.40
C GLY A 118 -3.15 8.87 -2.49
N ARG A 119 -2.05 8.17 -2.80
CA ARG A 119 -0.77 8.40 -2.09
C ARG A 119 -0.24 9.77 -2.47
N GLU A 120 0.15 10.55 -1.47
CA GLU A 120 0.85 11.82 -1.67
C GLU A 120 2.36 11.57 -1.68
N ASP A 121 3.09 12.21 -2.61
CA ASP A 121 4.54 12.11 -2.64
C ASP A 121 5.15 12.85 -1.44
N LYS A 122 6.10 12.21 -0.77
CA LYS A 122 6.94 12.84 0.26
C LYS A 122 8.26 13.31 -0.34
N GLU A 123 8.84 14.32 0.30
CA GLU A 123 10.12 14.92 -0.10
C GLU A 123 11.30 14.26 0.60
N GLU A 124 11.13 13.88 1.87
CA GLU A 124 12.19 13.32 2.71
C GLU A 124 12.22 11.79 2.59
N PRO A 125 13.31 11.21 2.04
CA PRO A 125 13.48 9.76 2.02
C PRO A 125 13.67 9.17 3.43
N PRO A 126 13.35 7.88 3.63
CA PRO A 126 13.65 7.19 4.87
C PRO A 126 15.16 7.03 5.07
N ILE A 127 15.56 6.79 6.31
CA ILE A 127 16.93 6.36 6.62
C ILE A 127 17.20 4.96 6.03
N GLU A 128 18.45 4.70 5.67
CA GLU A 128 18.93 3.38 5.25
C GLU A 128 18.80 2.33 6.37
N GLY A 129 18.74 1.05 5.99
CA GLY A 129 18.83 -0.09 6.93
C GLY A 129 17.48 -0.64 7.40
N ARG A 130 16.35 -0.17 6.85
CA ARG A 130 15.02 -0.68 7.20
C ARG A 130 14.57 -1.92 6.42
N LEU A 131 15.17 -2.16 5.25
CA LEU A 131 14.86 -3.31 4.41
C LEU A 131 15.51 -4.59 4.97
N PRO A 132 14.94 -5.78 4.71
CA PRO A 132 15.46 -7.03 5.23
C PRO A 132 16.84 -7.37 4.66
N ASP A 133 17.62 -8.12 5.43
CA ASP A 133 18.96 -8.60 5.09
C ASP A 133 18.84 -10.09 4.78
N ALA A 134 19.18 -10.45 3.55
CA ALA A 134 19.07 -11.80 3.02
C ALA A 134 19.92 -12.85 3.78
N THR A 135 20.89 -12.41 4.58
CA THR A 135 21.79 -13.30 5.34
C THR A 135 21.28 -13.67 6.74
N LYS A 136 20.16 -13.09 7.17
CA LYS A 136 19.58 -13.29 8.51
C LYS A 136 18.43 -14.31 8.49
N GLY A 137 17.88 -14.61 9.68
CA GLY A 137 16.80 -15.59 9.86
C GLY A 137 15.49 -14.99 10.39
N ASN A 138 14.64 -15.83 10.97
CA ASN A 138 13.25 -15.53 11.31
C ASN A 138 13.06 -14.37 12.29
N ASP A 139 13.95 -14.20 13.29
CA ASP A 139 13.88 -13.07 14.22
C ASP A 139 14.03 -11.73 13.48
N HIS A 140 14.94 -11.68 12.51
CA HIS A 140 15.13 -10.49 11.67
C HIS A 140 13.93 -10.23 10.77
N LEU A 141 13.34 -11.27 10.19
CA LEU A 141 12.12 -11.13 9.39
C LEU A 141 10.98 -10.55 10.24
N ARG A 142 10.78 -11.02 11.48
CA ARG A 142 9.77 -10.45 12.39
C ARG A 142 10.11 -9.04 12.85
N ASP A 143 11.40 -8.72 13.08
CA ASP A 143 11.82 -7.36 13.41
C ASP A 143 11.48 -6.36 12.30
N VAL A 144 11.69 -6.75 11.05
CA VAL A 144 11.42 -5.91 9.89
C VAL A 144 9.92 -5.88 9.56
N PHE A 145 9.29 -7.02 9.30
CA PHE A 145 7.91 -7.05 8.81
C PHE A 145 6.89 -6.78 9.91
N VAL A 146 7.05 -7.38 11.09
CA VAL A 146 6.05 -7.26 12.17
C VAL A 146 6.31 -6.02 13.00
N LYS A 147 7.51 -5.90 13.59
CA LYS A 147 7.80 -4.81 14.54
C LYS A 147 7.96 -3.45 13.88
N THR A 148 8.52 -3.41 12.67
CA THR A 148 8.76 -2.17 11.92
C THR A 148 7.60 -1.86 10.98
N MET A 149 7.24 -2.74 10.05
CA MET A 149 6.17 -2.44 9.09
C MET A 149 4.76 -2.56 9.67
N GLY A 150 4.56 -3.38 10.70
CA GLY A 150 3.23 -3.67 11.27
C GLY A 150 2.42 -4.71 10.47
N LEU A 151 3.11 -5.59 9.74
CA LEU A 151 2.54 -6.75 9.05
C LEU A 151 2.47 -7.97 9.99
N GLU A 152 1.91 -9.07 9.50
CA GLU A 152 1.73 -10.32 10.25
C GLU A 152 2.64 -11.44 9.73
N ASP A 153 2.82 -12.51 10.51
CA ASP A 153 3.64 -13.67 10.13
C ASP A 153 3.21 -14.30 8.79
N ILE A 154 1.89 -14.31 8.51
CA ILE A 154 1.37 -14.76 7.21
C ILE A 154 1.85 -13.87 6.06
N ASP A 155 1.94 -12.56 6.28
CA ASP A 155 2.38 -11.63 5.26
C ASP A 155 3.87 -11.85 4.92
N ILE A 156 4.70 -12.28 5.89
CA ILE A 156 6.12 -12.61 5.65
C ILE A 156 6.23 -13.75 4.64
N VAL A 157 5.60 -14.90 4.93
CA VAL A 157 5.72 -16.10 4.09
C VAL A 157 5.12 -15.86 2.72
N THR A 158 3.94 -15.26 2.69
CA THR A 158 3.24 -14.94 1.45
C THR A 158 4.03 -13.98 0.58
N LEU A 159 4.54 -12.87 1.13
CA LEU A 159 5.30 -11.89 0.35
C LEU A 159 6.66 -12.42 -0.10
N SER A 160 7.26 -13.36 0.66
CA SER A 160 8.46 -14.08 0.22
C SER A 160 8.22 -14.87 -1.07
N GLY A 161 6.99 -15.34 -1.29
CA GLY A 161 6.53 -15.92 -2.56
C GLY A 161 6.71 -15.02 -3.77
N GLY A 162 6.90 -13.71 -3.59
CA GLY A 162 7.26 -12.79 -4.67
C GLY A 162 8.59 -13.15 -5.37
N HIS A 163 9.48 -13.89 -4.69
CA HIS A 163 10.70 -14.45 -5.29
C HIS A 163 10.43 -15.53 -6.36
N THR A 164 9.18 -15.97 -6.53
CA THR A 164 8.79 -16.76 -7.71
C THR A 164 9.15 -16.04 -9.02
N LEU A 165 9.18 -14.70 -8.98
CA LEU A 165 9.65 -13.84 -10.06
C LEU A 165 11.10 -13.38 -9.88
N GLY A 166 11.86 -13.46 -10.96
CA GLY A 166 13.17 -12.85 -11.11
C GLY A 166 14.33 -13.68 -10.63
N ALA A 167 15.43 -12.98 -10.36
CA ALA A 167 16.71 -13.55 -9.98
C ALA A 167 17.53 -12.55 -9.16
N ALA A 168 18.39 -13.05 -8.29
CA ALA A 168 19.47 -12.26 -7.73
C ALA A 168 20.59 -12.07 -8.77
N HIS A 169 21.35 -11.00 -8.60
CA HIS A 169 22.44 -10.64 -9.48
C HIS A 169 23.66 -10.27 -8.65
N LYS A 170 24.80 -10.87 -8.94
CA LYS A 170 26.02 -10.79 -8.13
C LYS A 170 26.52 -9.36 -7.98
N GLU A 171 26.38 -8.53 -9.01
CA GLU A 171 26.76 -7.12 -8.99
C GLU A 171 25.81 -6.23 -8.17
N ARG A 172 24.64 -6.75 -7.77
CA ARG A 172 23.63 -6.02 -7.00
C ARG A 172 23.65 -6.41 -5.53
N SER A 173 23.34 -7.67 -5.24
CA SER A 173 23.20 -8.18 -3.87
C SER A 173 24.34 -9.11 -3.44
N GLY A 174 25.21 -9.52 -4.36
CA GLY A 174 26.24 -10.54 -4.12
C GLY A 174 25.74 -11.98 -4.30
N PHE A 175 24.42 -12.20 -4.36
CA PHE A 175 23.79 -13.49 -4.70
C PHE A 175 23.49 -13.56 -6.21
N GLU A 176 23.37 -14.76 -6.77
CA GLU A 176 23.19 -14.98 -8.20
C GLU A 176 22.16 -16.07 -8.48
N GLY A 177 21.33 -15.87 -9.50
CA GLY A 177 20.44 -16.90 -10.04
C GLY A 177 18.97 -16.73 -9.65
N PRO A 178 18.05 -17.40 -10.38
CA PRO A 178 16.63 -17.38 -10.11
C PRO A 178 16.23 -18.35 -8.99
N TRP A 179 15.13 -18.10 -8.31
CA TRP A 179 14.55 -19.05 -7.35
C TRP A 179 13.76 -20.18 -8.03
N THR A 180 13.23 -19.91 -9.21
CA THR A 180 12.36 -20.82 -9.96
C THR A 180 12.91 -21.06 -11.37
N THR A 181 12.47 -22.16 -11.99
CA THR A 181 12.85 -22.46 -13.38
C THR A 181 12.17 -21.53 -14.40
N ASN A 182 11.08 -20.86 -14.02
CA ASN A 182 10.32 -19.93 -14.85
C ASN A 182 10.23 -18.54 -14.20
N PRO A 183 11.33 -17.75 -14.16
CA PRO A 183 11.42 -16.52 -13.35
C PRO A 183 10.57 -15.34 -13.87
N LEU A 184 9.67 -15.55 -14.82
CA LEU A 184 8.74 -14.56 -15.34
C LEU A 184 7.27 -15.02 -15.24
N ILE A 185 7.02 -16.18 -14.63
CA ILE A 185 5.69 -16.70 -14.34
C ILE A 185 5.47 -16.56 -12.84
N PHE A 186 4.37 -15.94 -12.46
CA PHE A 186 3.97 -15.82 -11.07
C PHE A 186 3.08 -17.01 -10.72
N ASP A 187 3.66 -17.99 -10.05
CA ASP A 187 3.03 -19.23 -9.59
C ASP A 187 3.54 -19.59 -8.18
N ASN A 188 3.11 -20.71 -7.63
CA ASN A 188 3.58 -21.18 -6.32
C ASN A 188 4.94 -21.91 -6.35
N SER A 189 5.68 -21.91 -7.48
CA SER A 189 6.91 -22.68 -7.67
C SER A 189 7.98 -22.34 -6.64
N TYR A 190 8.06 -21.09 -6.16
CA TYR A 190 8.95 -20.69 -5.07
C TYR A 190 8.86 -21.63 -3.86
N PHE A 191 7.64 -21.94 -3.40
CA PHE A 191 7.44 -22.80 -2.24
C PHE A 191 7.75 -24.26 -2.56
N THR A 192 7.39 -24.74 -3.76
CA THR A 192 7.70 -26.11 -4.19
C THR A 192 9.21 -26.35 -4.28
N GLU A 193 9.96 -25.42 -4.88
CA GLU A 193 11.41 -25.49 -5.00
C GLU A 193 12.09 -25.29 -3.64
N LEU A 194 11.50 -24.50 -2.73
CA LEU A 194 11.99 -24.36 -1.35
C LEU A 194 11.92 -25.69 -0.59
N LEU A 195 10.78 -26.38 -0.63
CA LEU A 195 10.59 -27.68 0.02
C LEU A 195 11.41 -28.81 -0.61
N ALA A 196 11.72 -28.71 -1.91
CA ALA A 196 12.53 -29.70 -2.62
C ALA A 196 14.02 -29.71 -2.20
N GLY A 197 14.49 -28.68 -1.47
CA GLY A 197 15.89 -28.55 -1.07
C GLY A 197 16.81 -28.06 -2.19
N GLU A 198 18.11 -28.02 -1.95
CA GLU A 198 19.10 -27.48 -2.89
C GLU A 198 19.05 -28.14 -4.27
N LYS A 199 19.05 -27.31 -5.33
CA LYS A 199 18.97 -27.74 -6.73
C LYS A 199 19.89 -26.88 -7.58
N GLU A 200 20.76 -27.52 -8.35
CA GLU A 200 21.73 -26.82 -9.19
C GLU A 200 21.04 -25.82 -10.12
N GLY A 201 21.55 -24.59 -10.16
CA GLY A 201 21.03 -23.49 -10.97
C GLY A 201 19.88 -22.70 -10.34
N LEU A 202 19.33 -23.11 -9.19
CA LEU A 202 18.33 -22.35 -8.43
C LEU A 202 18.92 -21.76 -7.15
N LEU A 203 18.48 -20.56 -6.82
CA LEU A 203 18.89 -19.82 -5.63
C LEU A 203 17.97 -20.12 -4.44
N LYS A 204 18.56 -20.21 -3.25
CA LYS A 204 17.89 -20.12 -1.97
C LYS A 204 18.70 -19.20 -1.06
N LEU A 205 18.11 -18.11 -0.60
CA LEU A 205 18.75 -17.22 0.37
C LEU A 205 18.63 -17.82 1.78
N PRO A 206 19.53 -17.46 2.72
CA PRO A 206 19.36 -17.80 4.13
C PRO A 206 17.98 -17.40 4.69
N THR A 207 17.42 -16.26 4.27
CA THR A 207 16.06 -15.85 4.67
C THR A 207 14.96 -16.76 4.11
N ASP A 208 15.13 -17.31 2.90
CA ASP A 208 14.14 -18.23 2.31
C ASP A 208 14.18 -19.57 3.05
N ILE A 209 15.39 -20.08 3.31
CA ILE A 209 15.62 -21.33 4.05
C ILE A 209 15.07 -21.22 5.48
N ALA A 210 15.24 -20.06 6.13
CA ALA A 210 14.76 -19.84 7.50
C ALA A 210 13.25 -20.07 7.64
N LEU A 211 12.45 -19.86 6.59
CA LEU A 211 11.01 -20.14 6.60
C LEU A 211 10.69 -21.61 6.90
N LEU A 212 11.62 -22.53 6.64
CA LEU A 212 11.42 -23.96 6.85
C LEU A 212 11.61 -24.40 8.31
N ASP A 213 12.30 -23.59 9.11
CA ASP A 213 12.68 -23.91 10.50
C ASP A 213 11.71 -23.29 11.53
N ASP A 214 10.82 -22.41 11.09
CA ASP A 214 9.88 -21.72 11.98
C ASP A 214 8.54 -22.49 12.11
N PRO A 215 8.04 -22.72 13.34
CA PRO A 215 6.79 -23.47 13.54
C PRO A 215 5.54 -22.75 13.04
N VAL A 216 5.60 -21.43 12.80
CA VAL A 216 4.51 -20.65 12.20
C VAL A 216 4.67 -20.55 10.69
N PHE A 217 5.91 -20.32 10.20
CA PHE A 217 6.13 -20.16 8.76
C PHE A 217 6.05 -21.46 7.98
N ARG A 218 6.61 -22.56 8.53
CA ARG A 218 6.67 -23.84 7.83
C ARG A 218 5.30 -24.38 7.39
N PRO A 219 4.25 -24.37 8.23
CA PRO A 219 2.91 -24.77 7.79
C PRO A 219 2.35 -23.92 6.64
N LEU A 220 2.70 -22.63 6.58
CA LEU A 220 2.30 -21.75 5.48
C LEU A 220 3.06 -22.06 4.19
N VAL A 221 4.37 -22.34 4.28
CA VAL A 221 5.16 -22.81 3.13
C VAL A 221 4.56 -24.10 2.55
N GLU A 222 4.23 -25.06 3.40
CA GLU A 222 3.59 -26.32 2.99
C GLU A 222 2.20 -26.11 2.39
N LYS A 223 1.39 -25.23 3.00
CA LYS A 223 0.09 -24.82 2.46
C LYS A 223 0.24 -24.26 1.04
N TYR A 224 1.12 -23.29 0.84
CA TYR A 224 1.26 -22.61 -0.45
C TYR A 224 1.91 -23.48 -1.53
N ALA A 225 2.81 -24.39 -1.15
CA ALA A 225 3.33 -25.39 -2.09
C ALA A 225 2.26 -26.38 -2.56
N ALA A 226 1.29 -26.71 -1.70
CA ALA A 226 0.22 -27.66 -2.02
C ALA A 226 -0.99 -27.02 -2.72
N ASP A 227 -1.23 -25.72 -2.49
CA ASP A 227 -2.43 -25.00 -2.94
C ASP A 227 -2.06 -23.58 -3.43
N GLU A 228 -1.98 -23.45 -4.75
CA GLU A 228 -1.69 -22.17 -5.42
C GLU A 228 -2.83 -21.15 -5.25
N ASP A 229 -4.09 -21.58 -5.26
CA ASP A 229 -5.23 -20.68 -5.08
C ASP A 229 -5.18 -20.05 -3.69
N ALA A 230 -4.82 -20.83 -2.67
CA ALA A 230 -4.63 -20.33 -1.32
C ALA A 230 -3.44 -19.37 -1.21
N PHE A 231 -2.35 -19.62 -1.95
CA PHE A 231 -1.24 -18.68 -2.07
C PHE A 231 -1.68 -17.38 -2.72
N PHE A 232 -2.39 -17.44 -3.85
CA PHE A 232 -2.85 -16.28 -4.60
C PHE A 232 -3.82 -15.42 -3.80
N ALA A 233 -4.75 -16.04 -3.07
CA ALA A 233 -5.69 -15.35 -2.19
C ALA A 233 -4.97 -14.57 -1.08
N ASP A 234 -4.02 -15.22 -0.39
CA ASP A 234 -3.26 -14.56 0.67
C ASP A 234 -2.30 -13.50 0.08
N TYR A 235 -1.69 -13.76 -1.08
CA TYR A 235 -0.77 -12.83 -1.74
C TYR A 235 -1.43 -11.53 -2.16
N ALA A 236 -2.64 -11.59 -2.71
CA ALA A 236 -3.40 -10.39 -3.04
C ALA A 236 -3.62 -9.50 -1.80
N VAL A 237 -3.94 -10.12 -0.66
CA VAL A 237 -4.17 -9.42 0.60
C VAL A 237 -2.87 -8.84 1.17
N SER A 238 -1.80 -9.64 1.26
CA SER A 238 -0.52 -9.21 1.83
C SER A 238 0.16 -8.14 0.97
N HIS A 239 0.09 -8.25 -0.37
CA HIS A 239 0.60 -7.22 -1.27
C HIS A 239 -0.21 -5.92 -1.13
N MET A 240 -1.55 -6.01 -1.05
CA MET A 240 -2.37 -4.83 -0.79
C MET A 240 -1.97 -4.15 0.53
N LYS A 241 -1.85 -4.92 1.64
CA LYS A 241 -1.40 -4.38 2.94
C LYS A 241 -0.07 -3.65 2.84
N LEU A 242 0.92 -4.29 2.22
CA LEU A 242 2.25 -3.73 1.97
C LEU A 242 2.17 -2.42 1.17
N SER A 243 1.48 -2.45 0.02
CA SER A 243 1.41 -1.29 -0.89
C SER A 243 0.76 -0.07 -0.25
N GLU A 244 -0.02 -0.26 0.81
CA GLU A 244 -0.78 0.75 1.54
C GLU A 244 -0.18 1.10 2.91
N LEU A 245 1.04 0.65 3.21
CA LEU A 245 1.71 0.96 4.46
C LEU A 245 1.79 2.48 4.69
N GLY A 246 1.23 2.95 5.80
CA GLY A 246 1.18 4.37 6.15
C GLY A 246 0.22 5.22 5.31
N GLN A 247 -0.46 4.66 4.30
CA GLN A 247 -1.46 5.41 3.54
C GLN A 247 -2.61 5.78 4.48
N SER A 248 -2.97 7.07 4.48
CA SER A 248 -3.97 7.61 5.39
C SER A 248 -5.33 6.97 5.11
N THR A 249 -5.83 6.22 6.09
CA THR A 249 -7.27 5.94 6.16
C THR A 249 -7.95 7.20 6.66
N MET A 250 -8.92 7.71 5.90
CA MET A 250 -9.77 8.83 6.33
C MET A 250 -10.36 8.50 7.70
N GLU A 251 -9.96 9.26 8.72
CA GLU A 251 -10.54 9.15 10.05
C GLU A 251 -11.96 9.72 9.96
N ILE A 252 -12.97 8.84 9.93
CA ILE A 252 -14.36 9.25 9.99
C ILE A 252 -14.58 9.82 11.39
N LYS A 253 -14.52 11.15 11.50
CA LYS A 253 -14.93 11.86 12.71
C LYS A 253 -16.44 11.98 12.70
N ILE A 254 -17.11 11.11 13.46
CA ILE A 254 -18.52 11.31 13.78
C ILE A 254 -18.60 12.49 14.75
N LEU A 255 -19.16 13.60 14.28
CA LEU A 255 -19.50 14.73 15.13
C LEU A 255 -20.91 14.49 15.66
N MET A 256 -21.01 14.10 16.94
CA MET A 256 -22.28 14.03 17.63
C MET A 256 -22.73 15.47 17.96
N ILE A 257 -23.95 15.80 17.54
CA ILE A 257 -24.60 17.07 17.86
C ILE A 257 -25.75 16.76 18.81
N ASP A 258 -25.59 17.17 20.08
CA ASP A 258 -26.70 17.13 21.04
C ASP A 258 -27.60 18.35 20.84
N ILE A 259 -28.80 18.12 20.31
CA ILE A 259 -29.79 19.17 20.08
C ILE A 259 -30.33 19.65 21.44
N LYS A 260 -30.16 20.94 21.74
CA LYS A 260 -30.69 21.55 22.97
C LYS A 260 -32.08 22.18 22.75
N PRO A 261 -32.96 22.18 23.78
CA PRO A 261 -34.21 22.93 23.74
C PRO A 261 -33.98 24.41 23.38
N GLY A 262 -34.82 24.96 22.51
CA GLY A 262 -34.78 26.38 22.12
C GLY A 262 -33.93 26.72 20.89
N TRP A 263 -33.29 25.75 20.23
CA TRP A 263 -32.62 25.97 18.95
C TRP A 263 -33.62 26.34 17.84
N LYS A 264 -33.25 27.34 17.02
CA LYS A 264 -34.06 27.87 15.92
C LYS A 264 -33.29 27.83 14.60
N LYS A 265 -34.00 27.84 13.47
CA LYS A 265 -33.42 28.08 12.14
C LYS A 265 -32.37 29.20 12.18
N GLY A 266 -31.19 28.93 11.62
CA GLY A 266 -30.06 29.86 11.59
C GLY A 266 -29.09 29.75 12.76
N ALA A 267 -29.40 28.96 13.81
CA ALA A 267 -28.43 28.67 14.86
C ALA A 267 -27.18 27.99 14.28
N LYS A 268 -26.00 28.44 14.71
CA LYS A 268 -24.71 27.95 14.25
C LYS A 268 -24.06 27.06 15.30
N ILE A 269 -23.62 25.89 14.88
CA ILE A 269 -22.87 24.94 15.69
C ILE A 269 -21.45 24.92 15.15
N THR A 270 -20.51 25.40 15.96
CA THR A 270 -19.11 25.52 15.56
C THR A 270 -18.29 24.43 16.22
N PHE A 271 -17.50 23.73 15.41
CA PHE A 271 -16.51 22.78 15.87
C PHE A 271 -15.12 23.35 15.58
N PRO A 272 -14.52 24.10 16.52
CA PRO A 272 -13.14 24.56 16.38
C PRO A 272 -12.23 23.33 16.25
N ASP A 273 -11.22 23.44 15.40
CA ASP A 273 -10.21 22.39 15.15
C ASP A 273 -10.70 21.08 14.52
N LYS A 274 -11.96 21.03 14.05
CA LYS A 274 -12.53 19.84 13.36
C LYS A 274 -12.63 19.97 11.85
N GLY A 275 -12.29 21.11 11.25
CA GLY A 275 -12.19 21.20 9.80
C GLY A 275 -10.90 20.60 9.26
N ASN A 276 -10.81 20.50 7.93
CA ASN A 276 -9.69 19.84 7.26
C ASN A 276 -8.36 20.50 7.65
N LYS A 277 -7.43 19.70 8.17
CA LYS A 277 -6.08 20.13 8.50
C LYS A 277 -5.19 19.98 7.27
N LYS A 278 -4.53 21.06 6.88
CA LYS A 278 -3.44 21.04 5.88
C LYS A 278 -2.12 21.24 6.62
N LEU A 279 -1.03 20.70 6.08
CA LEU A 279 0.31 20.91 6.63
C LEU A 279 0.59 22.44 6.75
N ASN A 280 1.10 22.87 7.91
CA ASN A 280 1.41 24.27 8.23
C ASN A 280 0.23 25.27 8.19
N LYS A 281 -1.02 24.80 8.29
CA LYS A 281 -2.19 25.68 8.48
C LYS A 281 -3.00 25.27 9.71
N LEU A 282 -3.48 26.26 10.46
CA LEU A 282 -4.46 26.00 11.52
C LEU A 282 -5.72 25.36 10.91
N PRO A 283 -6.28 24.31 11.53
CA PRO A 283 -7.48 23.65 11.04
C PRO A 283 -8.62 24.65 10.91
N THR A 284 -9.30 24.65 9.76
CA THR A 284 -10.47 25.52 9.54
C THR A 284 -11.58 25.20 10.53
N ILE A 285 -12.35 26.20 10.96
CA ILE A 285 -13.53 25.98 11.81
C ILE A 285 -14.62 25.33 10.96
N LEU A 286 -15.17 24.22 11.42
CA LEU A 286 -16.34 23.61 10.79
C LEU A 286 -17.60 24.23 11.41
N VAL A 287 -18.51 24.74 10.58
CA VAL A 287 -19.76 25.38 11.03
C VAL A 287 -20.95 24.64 10.42
N PHE A 288 -21.83 24.10 11.25
CA PHE A 288 -23.14 23.63 10.82
C PHE A 288 -24.18 24.70 11.12
N VAL A 289 -25.05 24.97 10.15
CA VAL A 289 -26.19 25.87 10.34
C VAL A 289 -27.44 25.01 10.40
N ILE A 290 -28.23 25.19 11.45
CA ILE A 290 -29.51 24.51 11.59
C ILE A 290 -30.48 25.11 10.57
N ASP A 291 -31.04 24.26 9.75
CA ASP A 291 -32.16 24.61 8.89
C ASP A 291 -33.40 23.82 9.31
N GLU A 292 -34.56 24.47 9.23
CA GLU A 292 -35.84 23.85 9.53
C GLU A 292 -36.53 23.52 8.19
N LYS A 293 -36.84 22.24 7.99
CA LYS A 293 -37.65 21.77 6.86
C LYS A 293 -38.99 21.29 7.37
N SER A 294 -40.05 21.67 6.67
CA SER A 294 -41.39 21.13 6.91
C SER A 294 -41.37 19.62 6.72
N HIS A 295 -41.85 18.88 7.72
CA HIS A 295 -42.05 17.44 7.64
C HIS A 295 -43.54 17.17 7.43
N ALA A 296 -43.87 16.19 6.59
CA ALA A 296 -45.25 15.90 6.23
C ALA A 296 -46.08 15.34 7.41
N ILE A 297 -45.41 14.78 8.42
CA ILE A 297 -46.03 14.04 9.53
C ILE A 297 -45.85 14.78 10.86
N ASP A 298 -44.71 15.44 11.07
CA ASP A 298 -44.39 16.09 12.34
C ASP A 298 -44.64 17.60 12.29
N LYS A 299 -45.55 18.06 13.14
CA LYS A 299 -45.75 19.47 13.46
C LYS A 299 -45.09 19.74 14.80
N ARG A 300 -44.29 20.80 14.88
CA ARG A 300 -43.62 21.21 16.12
C ARG A 300 -44.69 21.66 17.11
N ASP A 301 -44.92 20.87 18.14
CA ASP A 301 -45.75 21.22 19.29
C ASP A 301 -44.81 21.57 20.45
N ASP A 302 -45.06 22.68 21.15
CA ASP A 302 -44.12 23.30 22.10
C ASP A 302 -43.85 22.44 23.36
N ASN A 303 -44.46 21.25 23.45
CA ASN A 303 -44.50 20.40 24.65
C ASN A 303 -43.81 19.03 24.55
N HIS A 304 -43.16 18.66 23.44
CA HIS A 304 -42.51 17.33 23.33
C HIS A 304 -40.98 17.39 23.32
N PRO A 305 -40.29 16.83 24.34
CA PRO A 305 -38.86 16.63 24.32
C PRO A 305 -38.56 15.30 23.60
N PHE A 306 -37.50 15.27 22.80
CA PHE A 306 -36.92 14.08 22.15
C PHE A 306 -37.56 13.64 20.82
N ILE A 307 -37.10 14.27 19.73
CA ILE A 307 -37.10 13.67 18.39
C ILE A 307 -35.63 13.54 17.96
N THR A 308 -35.18 12.34 17.63
CA THR A 308 -33.84 12.07 17.11
C THR A 308 -33.78 12.47 15.64
N TYR A 309 -33.17 13.63 15.34
CA TYR A 309 -32.97 14.05 13.95
C TYR A 309 -31.66 13.50 13.39
N ARG A 310 -31.71 12.85 12.22
CA ARG A 310 -30.53 12.50 11.42
C ARG A 310 -30.19 13.70 10.52
N LEU A 311 -29.28 14.56 10.98
CA LEU A 311 -28.85 15.73 10.21
C LEU A 311 -27.83 15.32 9.15
N GLN A 312 -28.13 15.58 7.88
CA GLN A 312 -27.21 15.44 6.76
C GLN A 312 -26.66 16.84 6.42
N GLY A 313 -25.46 17.15 6.90
CA GLY A 313 -24.84 18.46 6.71
C GLY A 313 -24.09 18.56 5.38
N TYR A 314 -24.26 19.68 4.68
CA TYR A 314 -23.45 20.06 3.52
C TYR A 314 -22.30 20.97 3.96
N ILE A 315 -21.09 20.69 3.50
CA ILE A 315 -19.92 21.55 3.71
C ILE A 315 -19.99 22.67 2.67
N SER A 316 -20.39 23.89 3.05
CA SER A 316 -20.16 25.07 2.21
C SER A 316 -18.82 25.71 2.58
N ARG A 317 -17.88 25.79 1.64
CA ARG A 317 -16.70 26.65 1.79
C ARG A 317 -17.15 28.11 1.74
N SER A 318 -16.97 28.87 2.82
CA SER A 318 -16.83 30.33 2.71
C SER A 318 -15.36 30.62 2.39
N THR A 319 -15.14 31.44 1.36
CA THR A 319 -13.83 31.95 0.91
C THR A 319 -13.05 32.65 2.01
#